data_AF-A0A1Y1N1Y9-F1
#
_entry.id   AF-A0A1Y1N1Y9-F1
#
_cell.length_a   1.000
_cell.length_b   1.000
_cell.length_c   1.000
_cell.angle_alpha   90.00
_cell.angle_beta   90.00
_cell.angle_gamma   90.00
#
_symmetry.space_group_name_H-M   'P 1'
#
loop_
_entity.id
_entity.type
_entity.pdbx_description
1 polymer ?
#
loop_
_entity_poly.entity_id
_entity_poly.type
_entity_poly.pdbx_seq_one_letter_code
_entity_poly.pdbx_strand_id
1 'polypeptide(L)'
;EALVLVHNGFMLDARVTAVFYVMSCVFIYALCRLRMKNMKFVLLQLFGIISIDIFLIFGPALPQFEAQLGTILVKPAAVGVALGSACCLLFFPQSTSYAVLEQMEKLVLLQEIALKATRRRLGDQDVSLGELLEAKAKTVGLYKAMQPQIAFLPLDFSRGRWNAEDVKGLQTPVRVAMIASLSMIDFHISRINVIQKEDKLAKHHEDEEKNNHNENGIGMHQLKESSELLHALQSPENGEVQDRTRAALLDTTADVLQACSQSIKVVAKCINMVNNRRWVGQPSQQSFDELEQELRTKLDTLRSSRDRCVTNTTEKILTTHQDLFDANGELKSSIESGSRLLRGIVVAMVIEERVISTATAMEKLLEYILHLMATRKTHRIWIPSRMRYMFRWLLDGRLSVPVSGTTTDAADDPDNTADPVLLQDQTEEAHRRLRISRGYYVKPR
;
A
#
# COMPACT_ATOMS: atom_id res chain seq x y z
N GLU A 1 -29.10 40.76 42.57
CA GLU A 1 -29.01 41.46 41.27
C GLU A 1 -28.32 40.64 40.18
N ALA A 2 -27.10 40.13 40.38
CA ALA A 2 -26.37 39.34 39.36
C ALA A 2 -27.15 38.13 38.79
N LEU A 3 -27.85 37.36 39.63
CA LEU A 3 -28.68 36.22 39.21
C LEU A 3 -29.93 36.63 38.38
N VAL A 4 -30.46 37.83 38.61
CA VAL A 4 -31.66 38.35 37.91
C VAL A 4 -31.29 38.83 36.51
N LEU A 5 -30.10 39.40 36.32
CA LEU A 5 -29.55 39.79 35.02
C LEU A 5 -29.26 38.58 34.10
N VAL A 6 -28.81 37.46 34.68
CA VAL A 6 -28.57 36.20 33.95
C VAL A 6 -29.88 35.62 33.41
N HIS A 7 -30.94 35.59 34.23
CA HIS A 7 -32.24 35.04 33.83
C HIS A 7 -32.96 35.89 32.76
N ASN A 8 -32.64 37.19 32.69
CA ASN A 8 -33.14 38.10 31.66
C ASN A 8 -32.33 38.05 30.34
N GLY A 9 -31.40 37.09 30.18
CA GLY A 9 -30.65 36.90 28.93
C GLY A 9 -29.56 37.95 28.67
N PHE A 10 -29.19 38.77 29.66
CA PHE A 10 -28.16 39.81 29.50
C PHE A 10 -26.79 39.26 29.09
N MET A 11 -26.45 38.04 29.50
CA MET A 11 -25.19 37.41 29.09
C MET A 11 -25.21 36.79 27.68
N LEU A 12 -26.38 36.69 27.05
CA LEU A 12 -26.56 36.37 25.63
C LEU A 12 -26.50 37.62 24.72
N ASP A 13 -26.20 38.80 25.29
CA ASP A 13 -25.96 40.02 24.51
C ASP A 13 -24.83 39.78 23.49
N ALA A 14 -25.00 40.32 22.29
CA ALA A 14 -24.08 40.15 21.16
C ALA A 14 -22.65 40.60 21.52
N ARG A 15 -22.52 41.59 22.41
CA ARG A 15 -21.23 42.10 22.89
C ARG A 15 -20.46 41.05 23.71
N VAL A 16 -21.14 40.35 24.61
CA VAL A 16 -20.53 39.32 25.47
C VAL A 16 -20.20 38.09 24.64
N THR A 17 -21.13 37.67 23.78
CA THR A 17 -20.95 36.54 22.87
C THR A 17 -19.78 36.76 21.89
N ALA A 18 -19.62 37.99 21.37
CA ALA A 18 -18.49 38.34 20.50
C ALA A 18 -17.14 38.23 21.22
N VAL A 19 -17.05 38.67 22.49
CA VAL A 19 -15.81 38.55 23.29
C VAL A 19 -15.47 37.08 23.54
N PHE A 20 -16.46 36.25 23.90
CA PHE A 20 -16.27 34.80 24.06
C PHE A 20 -15.79 34.14 22.76
N TYR A 21 -16.41 34.48 21.62
CA TYR A 21 -16.02 33.96 20.32
C TYR A 21 -14.57 34.32 19.96
N VAL A 22 -14.18 35.59 20.11
CA VAL A 22 -12.81 36.05 19.82
C VAL A 22 -11.79 35.34 20.72
N MET A 23 -12.06 35.19 22.02
CA MET A 23 -11.17 34.49 22.93
C MET A 23 -11.03 33.00 22.60
N SER A 24 -12.12 32.35 22.19
CA SER A 24 -12.10 30.97 21.68
C SER A 24 -11.25 30.83 20.42
N CYS A 25 -11.36 31.76 19.46
CA CYS A 25 -10.52 31.77 18.26
C CYS A 25 -9.03 31.94 18.59
N VAL A 26 -8.68 32.83 19.53
CA VAL A 26 -7.29 33.03 19.99
C VAL A 26 -6.73 31.75 20.63
N PHE A 27 -7.53 31.06 21.43
CA PHE A 27 -7.13 29.81 22.06
C PHE A 27 -6.92 28.68 21.03
N ILE A 28 -7.84 28.53 20.06
CA ILE A 28 -7.68 27.56 18.96
C ILE A 28 -6.40 27.87 18.18
N TYR A 29 -6.14 29.15 17.88
CA TYR A 29 -4.91 29.58 17.21
C TYR A 29 -3.66 29.18 18.02
N ALA A 30 -3.67 29.38 19.35
CA ALA A 30 -2.57 28.98 20.21
C ALA A 30 -2.33 27.46 20.21
N LEU A 31 -3.40 26.65 20.28
CA LEU A 31 -3.30 25.18 20.20
C LEU A 31 -2.76 24.71 18.84
N CYS A 32 -3.23 25.32 17.74
CA CYS A 32 -2.70 25.06 16.41
C CYS A 32 -1.21 25.38 16.32
N ARG A 33 -0.77 26.50 16.90
CA ARG A 33 0.65 26.89 16.94
C ARG A 33 1.49 25.93 17.79
N LEU A 34 0.94 25.42 18.90
CA LEU A 34 1.60 24.40 19.73
C LEU A 34 1.79 23.08 18.97
N ARG A 35 0.77 22.64 18.21
CA ARG A 35 0.90 21.46 17.34
C ARG A 35 1.92 21.66 16.23
N MET A 36 1.93 22.84 15.59
CA MET A 36 2.91 23.14 14.54
C MET A 36 4.34 23.10 15.06
N LYS A 37 4.56 23.45 16.34
CA LYS A 37 5.87 23.32 17.00
C LYS A 37 6.20 21.87 17.34
N ASN A 38 5.25 21.13 17.92
CA ASN A 38 5.42 19.72 18.27
C ASN A 38 4.16 18.93 17.90
N MET A 39 4.25 18.01 16.93
CA MET A 39 3.13 17.14 16.53
C MET A 39 2.62 16.21 17.65
N LYS A 40 3.36 16.06 18.75
CA LYS A 40 2.94 15.27 19.92
C LYS A 40 1.67 15.82 20.59
N PHE A 41 1.37 17.11 20.40
CA PHE A 41 0.20 17.76 21.00
C PHE A 41 -1.11 17.60 20.21
N VAL A 42 -1.20 16.64 19.29
CA VAL A 42 -2.46 16.37 18.55
C VAL A 42 -3.60 16.02 19.50
N LEU A 43 -3.38 15.18 20.51
CA LEU A 43 -4.41 14.85 21.50
C LEU A 43 -4.79 16.06 22.36
N LEU A 44 -3.80 16.87 22.77
CA LEU A 44 -4.05 18.10 23.51
C LEU A 44 -4.88 19.09 22.67
N GLN A 45 -4.59 19.22 21.38
CA GLN A 45 -5.37 20.04 20.47
C GLN A 45 -6.81 19.51 20.35
N LEU A 46 -7.00 18.20 20.17
CA LEU A 46 -8.32 17.59 20.04
C LEU A 46 -9.18 17.86 21.28
N PHE A 47 -8.70 17.52 22.47
CA PHE A 47 -9.42 17.77 23.72
C PHE A 47 -9.60 19.25 24.03
N GLY A 48 -8.62 20.08 23.66
CA GLY A 48 -8.69 21.52 23.83
C GLY A 48 -9.77 22.17 22.95
N ILE A 49 -9.90 21.73 21.69
CA ILE A 49 -10.97 22.20 20.79
C ILE A 49 -12.34 21.76 21.30
N ILE A 50 -12.50 20.47 21.65
CA ILE A 50 -13.78 19.97 22.21
C ILE A 50 -14.17 20.75 23.47
N SER A 51 -13.21 21.05 24.34
CA SER A 51 -13.47 21.83 25.55
C SER A 51 -13.92 23.25 25.22
N ILE A 52 -13.27 23.92 24.25
CA ILE A 52 -13.64 25.26 23.79
C ILE A 52 -15.04 25.28 23.17
N ASP A 53 -15.40 24.27 22.38
CA ASP A 53 -16.73 24.19 21.78
C ASP A 53 -17.83 24.16 22.85
N ILE A 54 -17.61 23.41 23.93
CA ILE A 54 -18.49 23.39 25.10
C ILE A 54 -18.53 24.78 25.77
N PHE A 55 -17.38 25.43 25.98
CA PHE A 55 -17.33 26.78 26.54
C PHE A 55 -17.97 27.84 25.63
N LEU A 56 -17.96 27.66 24.32
CA LEU A 56 -18.61 28.57 23.38
C LEU A 56 -20.14 28.50 23.50
N ILE A 57 -20.68 27.31 23.77
CA ILE A 57 -22.13 27.07 23.92
C ILE A 57 -22.63 27.46 25.31
N PHE A 58 -21.91 27.08 26.36
CA PHE A 58 -22.37 27.25 27.75
C PHE A 58 -21.76 28.45 28.48
N GLY A 59 -20.60 28.95 28.04
CA GLY A 59 -19.89 30.05 28.69
C GLY A 59 -20.71 31.34 28.81
N PRO A 60 -21.38 31.81 27.73
CA PRO A 60 -22.24 32.99 27.79
C PRO A 60 -23.49 32.82 28.66
N ALA A 61 -23.82 31.60 29.10
CA ALA A 61 -24.97 31.35 29.97
C ALA A 61 -24.60 31.32 31.47
N LEU A 62 -23.30 31.36 31.82
CA LEU A 62 -22.83 31.25 33.20
C LEU A 62 -22.39 32.62 33.76
N PRO A 63 -22.89 33.05 34.94
CA PRO A 63 -22.52 34.32 35.56
C PRO A 63 -21.06 34.42 36.02
N GLN A 64 -20.39 33.29 36.18
CA GLN A 64 -19.02 33.19 36.65
C GLN A 64 -18.28 32.13 35.83
N PHE A 65 -17.00 32.38 35.56
CA PHE A 65 -16.15 31.43 34.86
C PHE A 65 -15.83 30.24 35.77
N GLU A 66 -16.52 29.12 35.55
CA GLU A 66 -16.18 27.85 36.17
C GLU A 66 -15.18 27.08 35.30
N ALA A 67 -13.90 27.18 35.66
CA ALA A 67 -12.82 26.42 35.00
C ALA A 67 -12.99 24.89 35.09
N GLN A 68 -13.93 24.41 35.90
CA GLN A 68 -14.16 22.99 36.16
C GLN A 68 -14.96 22.27 35.05
N LEU A 69 -15.59 23.00 34.12
CA LEU A 69 -16.40 22.39 33.06
C LEU A 69 -15.59 21.41 32.18
N GLY A 70 -14.33 21.75 31.89
CA GLY A 70 -13.42 20.85 31.18
C GLY A 70 -13.04 19.60 31.98
N THR A 71 -13.03 19.68 33.31
CA THR A 71 -12.68 18.53 34.17
C THR A 71 -13.74 17.44 34.16
N ILE A 72 -14.99 17.80 33.86
CA ILE A 72 -16.12 16.85 33.71
C ILE A 72 -15.90 15.94 32.48
N LEU A 73 -15.20 16.43 31.45
CA LEU A 73 -14.85 15.65 30.27
C LEU A 73 -13.52 14.91 30.45
N VAL A 74 -12.50 15.60 30.96
CA VAL A 74 -11.12 15.06 31.04
C VAL A 74 -11.01 13.93 32.07
N LYS A 75 -11.69 14.00 33.23
CA LYS A 75 -11.61 12.96 34.26
C LYS A 75 -12.13 11.59 33.76
N PRO A 76 -13.37 11.45 33.24
CA PRO A 76 -13.84 10.16 32.72
C PRO A 76 -13.05 9.71 31.50
N ALA A 77 -12.58 10.64 30.64
CA ALA A 77 -11.68 10.28 29.54
C ALA A 77 -10.36 9.69 30.05
N ALA A 78 -9.73 10.32 31.05
CA ALA A 78 -8.49 9.83 31.66
C ALA A 78 -8.67 8.48 32.37
N VAL A 79 -9.79 8.30 33.09
CA VAL A 79 -10.15 7.02 33.72
C VAL A 79 -10.37 5.95 32.64
N GLY A 80 -11.05 6.28 31.54
CA GLY A 80 -11.25 5.38 30.41
C GLY A 80 -9.93 4.97 29.75
N VAL A 81 -9.01 5.92 29.53
CA VAL A 81 -7.67 5.65 29.00
C VAL A 81 -6.86 4.80 29.97
N ALA A 82 -6.90 5.08 31.27
CA ALA A 82 -6.19 4.31 32.29
C ALA A 82 -6.72 2.87 32.38
N LEU A 83 -8.05 2.70 32.42
CA LEU A 83 -8.70 1.40 32.45
C LEU A 83 -8.44 0.61 31.16
N GLY A 84 -8.55 1.26 30.00
CA GLY A 84 -8.22 0.65 28.71
C GLY A 84 -6.78 0.20 28.64
N SER A 85 -5.83 1.05 29.07
CA SER A 85 -4.42 0.71 29.11
C SER A 85 -4.13 -0.46 30.07
N ALA A 86 -4.73 -0.45 31.26
CA ALA A 86 -4.61 -1.53 32.23
C ALA A 86 -5.18 -2.85 31.66
N CYS A 87 -6.34 -2.80 31.02
CA CYS A 87 -6.95 -3.96 30.37
C CYS A 87 -6.09 -4.50 29.22
N CYS A 88 -5.51 -3.63 28.39
CA CYS A 88 -4.59 -4.03 27.33
C CYS A 88 -3.31 -4.68 27.87
N LEU A 89 -2.80 -4.23 29.01
CA LEU A 89 -1.59 -4.83 29.61
C LEU A 89 -1.89 -6.15 30.33
N LEU A 90 -3.01 -6.24 31.05
CA LEU A 90 -3.32 -7.37 31.93
C LEU A 90 -4.05 -8.52 31.21
N PHE A 91 -5.06 -8.20 30.40
CA PHE A 91 -5.92 -9.23 29.79
C PHE A 91 -5.48 -9.60 28.38
N PHE A 92 -4.97 -8.66 27.59
CA PHE A 92 -4.63 -8.88 26.18
C PHE A 92 -3.31 -8.23 25.80
N PRO A 93 -2.15 -8.69 26.34
CA PRO A 93 -0.85 -8.11 26.02
C PRO A 93 -0.52 -8.33 24.54
N GLN A 94 -0.88 -7.35 23.71
CA GLN A 94 -0.53 -7.29 22.29
C GLN A 94 0.71 -6.41 22.13
N SER A 95 1.84 -7.06 21.84
CA SER A 95 3.07 -6.35 21.48
C SER A 95 2.93 -5.67 20.11
N THR A 96 3.68 -4.60 19.87
CA THR A 96 3.76 -3.95 18.56
C THR A 96 4.24 -4.93 17.47
N SER A 97 5.20 -5.81 17.80
CA SER A 97 5.64 -6.88 16.90
C SER A 97 4.52 -7.84 16.52
N TYR A 98 3.54 -8.05 17.40
CA TYR A 98 2.39 -8.91 17.10
C TYR A 98 1.49 -8.25 16.05
N ALA A 99 1.15 -6.98 16.27
CA ALA A 99 0.30 -6.22 15.35
C ALA A 99 0.97 -6.06 13.97
N VAL A 100 2.27 -5.78 13.92
CA VAL A 100 3.02 -5.65 12.67
C VAL A 100 3.04 -6.97 11.90
N LEU A 101 3.37 -8.09 12.55
CA LEU A 101 3.38 -9.39 11.87
C LEU A 101 2.00 -9.81 11.38
N GLU A 102 0.93 -9.53 12.12
CA GLU A 102 -0.44 -9.78 11.67
C GLU A 102 -0.77 -9.01 10.39
N GLN A 103 -0.33 -7.75 10.30
CA GLN A 103 -0.51 -6.95 9.10
C GLN A 103 0.37 -7.40 7.93
N MET A 104 1.61 -7.84 8.20
CA MET A 104 2.48 -8.44 7.19
C MET A 104 1.89 -9.74 6.62
N GLU A 105 1.33 -10.61 7.48
CA GLU A 105 0.61 -11.81 7.05
C GLU A 105 -0.53 -11.46 6.09
N LYS A 106 -1.38 -10.52 6.48
CA LYS A 106 -2.49 -10.04 5.65
C LYS A 106 -2.00 -9.44 4.33
N LEU A 107 -0.90 -8.67 4.33
CA LEU A 107 -0.30 -8.11 3.13
C LEU A 107 0.21 -9.19 2.17
N VAL A 108 0.88 -10.22 2.70
CA VAL A 108 1.34 -11.35 1.89
C VAL A 108 0.16 -12.08 1.27
N LEU A 109 -0.90 -12.35 2.03
CA LEU A 109 -2.10 -13.02 1.52
C LEU A 109 -2.81 -12.23 0.41
N LEU A 110 -2.80 -10.89 0.45
CA LEU A 110 -3.40 -10.07 -0.60
C LEU A 110 -2.69 -10.22 -1.95
N GLN A 111 -1.41 -10.63 -1.97
CA GLN A 111 -0.66 -10.80 -3.22
C GLN A 111 -1.25 -11.92 -4.10
N GLU A 112 -1.96 -12.87 -3.49
CA GLU A 112 -2.67 -13.95 -4.19
C GLU A 112 -3.71 -13.42 -5.19
N ILE A 113 -4.27 -12.23 -4.93
CA ILE A 113 -5.26 -11.61 -5.82
C ILE A 113 -4.64 -11.32 -7.19
N ALA A 114 -3.41 -10.79 -7.22
CA ALA A 114 -2.72 -10.51 -8.48
C ALA A 114 -2.47 -11.78 -9.30
N LEU A 115 -2.01 -12.86 -8.65
CA LEU A 115 -1.76 -14.15 -9.30
C LEU A 115 -3.04 -14.78 -9.85
N LYS A 116 -4.13 -14.73 -9.07
CA LYS A 116 -5.45 -15.22 -9.50
C LYS A 116 -6.00 -14.40 -10.66
N ALA A 117 -5.90 -13.07 -10.60
CA ALA A 117 -6.30 -12.19 -11.69
C ALA A 117 -5.54 -12.51 -12.98
N THR A 118 -4.22 -12.69 -12.90
CA THR A 118 -3.39 -13.10 -14.05
C THR A 118 -3.84 -14.44 -14.61
N ARG A 119 -4.05 -15.46 -13.77
CA ARG A 119 -4.49 -16.79 -14.23
C ARG A 119 -5.86 -16.74 -14.92
N ARG A 120 -6.83 -16.00 -14.35
CA ARG A 120 -8.15 -15.78 -14.97
C ARG A 120 -8.03 -15.05 -16.31
N ARG A 121 -7.24 -13.97 -16.35
CA ARG A 121 -6.91 -13.22 -17.57
C ARG A 121 -6.04 -13.97 -18.58
N LEU A 122 -5.49 -15.12 -18.25
CA LEU A 122 -4.85 -16.00 -19.23
C LEU A 122 -5.79 -17.14 -19.65
N GLY A 123 -6.71 -17.58 -18.80
CA GLY A 123 -7.71 -18.63 -19.11
C GLY A 123 -9.09 -18.14 -19.59
N ASP A 124 -9.14 -17.05 -20.35
CA ASP A 124 -10.38 -16.44 -20.88
C ASP A 124 -11.52 -16.14 -19.91
N GLN A 125 -11.18 -15.83 -18.66
CA GLN A 125 -12.15 -15.41 -17.65
C GLN A 125 -12.10 -13.90 -17.43
N ASP A 126 -13.28 -13.30 -17.35
CA ASP A 126 -13.42 -11.89 -17.01
C ASP A 126 -12.92 -11.60 -15.60
N VAL A 127 -12.19 -10.47 -15.50
CA VAL A 127 -11.70 -9.94 -14.24
C VAL A 127 -12.30 -8.56 -14.06
N SER A 128 -13.06 -8.39 -12.97
CA SER A 128 -13.72 -7.14 -12.62
C SER A 128 -12.72 -6.04 -12.31
N LEU A 129 -12.89 -4.87 -12.95
CA LEU A 129 -12.11 -3.68 -12.66
C LEU A 129 -12.28 -3.23 -11.20
N GLY A 130 -13.51 -3.34 -10.68
CA GLY A 130 -13.83 -2.97 -9.30
C GLY A 130 -13.06 -3.80 -8.28
N GLU A 131 -12.99 -5.12 -8.50
CA GLU A 131 -12.24 -6.04 -7.62
C GLU A 131 -10.74 -5.69 -7.59
N LEU A 132 -10.15 -5.35 -8.74
CA LEU A 132 -8.74 -4.96 -8.82
C LEU A 132 -8.45 -3.61 -8.14
N LEU A 133 -9.33 -2.63 -8.32
CA LEU A 133 -9.22 -1.33 -7.65
C LEU A 133 -9.39 -1.46 -6.14
N GLU A 134 -10.34 -2.29 -5.68
CA GLU A 134 -10.53 -2.59 -4.27
C GLU A 134 -9.29 -3.28 -3.69
N ALA A 135 -8.76 -4.30 -4.37
CA ALA A 135 -7.56 -5.02 -3.94
C ALA A 135 -6.35 -4.08 -3.84
N LYS A 136 -6.16 -3.19 -4.82
CA LYS A 136 -5.12 -2.15 -4.80
C LYS A 136 -5.30 -1.22 -3.60
N ALA A 137 -6.50 -0.66 -3.42
CA ALA A 137 -6.80 0.25 -2.33
C ALA A 137 -6.60 -0.42 -0.95
N LYS A 138 -7.05 -1.66 -0.80
CA LYS A 138 -6.90 -2.46 0.43
C LYS A 138 -5.43 -2.75 0.74
N THR A 139 -4.64 -3.13 -0.25
CA THR A 139 -3.20 -3.39 -0.09
C THR A 139 -2.45 -2.13 0.33
N VAL A 140 -2.70 -1.00 -0.35
CA VAL A 140 -2.09 0.30 -0.01
C VAL A 140 -2.54 0.79 1.37
N GLY A 141 -3.84 0.65 1.68
CA GLY A 141 -4.41 1.05 2.96
C GLY A 141 -3.81 0.27 4.12
N LEU A 142 -3.70 -1.06 3.98
CA LEU A 142 -3.09 -1.92 4.98
C LEU A 142 -1.60 -1.61 5.20
N TYR A 143 -0.83 -1.39 4.13
CA TYR A 143 0.57 -1.00 4.24
C TYR A 143 0.74 0.35 4.95
N LYS A 144 -0.11 1.33 4.65
CA LYS A 144 -0.11 2.64 5.32
C LYS A 144 -0.48 2.52 6.80
N ALA A 145 -1.44 1.67 7.15
CA ALA A 145 -1.82 1.42 8.55
C ALA A 145 -0.71 0.72 9.36
N MET A 146 0.18 -0.02 8.69
CA MET A 146 1.32 -0.72 9.30
C MET A 146 2.50 0.20 9.62
N GLN A 147 2.71 1.28 8.84
CA GLN A 147 3.88 2.16 8.99
C GLN A 147 4.04 2.74 10.40
N PRO A 148 3.00 3.30 11.04
CA PRO A 148 3.13 3.81 12.40
C PRO A 148 3.59 2.75 13.40
N GLN A 149 3.09 1.52 13.26
CA GLN A 149 3.42 0.41 14.16
C GLN A 149 4.88 0.00 14.01
N ILE A 150 5.42 0.01 12.78
CA ILE A 150 6.85 -0.26 12.53
C ILE A 150 7.74 0.74 13.24
N ALA A 151 7.35 2.03 13.26
CA ALA A 151 8.12 3.07 13.95
C ALA A 151 8.14 2.88 15.48
N PHE A 152 7.16 2.17 16.05
CA PHE A 152 7.11 1.82 17.46
C PHE A 152 7.83 0.51 17.82
N LEU A 153 8.25 -0.31 16.84
CA LEU A 153 8.97 -1.57 17.10
C LEU A 153 10.20 -1.43 18.02
N PRO A 154 11.04 -0.37 17.93
CA PRO A 154 12.20 -0.24 18.82
C PRO A 154 11.84 -0.10 20.31
N LEU A 155 10.60 0.29 20.62
CA LEU A 155 10.05 0.42 21.97
C LEU A 155 9.31 -0.83 22.43
N ASP A 156 9.26 -1.86 21.59
CA ASP A 156 8.40 -3.01 21.81
C ASP A 156 8.97 -3.98 22.85
N PHE A 157 8.11 -4.37 23.79
CA PHE A 157 8.35 -5.52 24.66
C PHE A 157 7.55 -6.70 24.11
N SER A 158 8.23 -7.76 23.70
CA SER A 158 7.58 -8.89 23.04
C SER A 158 8.12 -10.22 23.51
N ARG A 159 7.29 -11.26 23.40
CA ARG A 159 7.69 -12.65 23.58
C ARG A 159 7.50 -13.36 22.25
N GLY A 160 8.53 -14.01 21.72
CA GLY A 160 8.48 -14.64 20.40
C GLY A 160 9.80 -15.24 19.97
N ARG A 161 9.83 -15.87 18.79
CA ARG A 161 11.10 -16.31 18.16
C ARG A 161 11.85 -15.13 17.54
N TRP A 162 11.12 -14.23 16.89
CA TRP A 162 11.68 -13.06 16.22
C TRP A 162 11.67 -11.85 17.16
N ASN A 163 12.77 -11.11 17.16
CA ASN A 163 12.88 -9.85 17.89
C ASN A 163 12.36 -8.67 17.03
N ALA A 164 12.35 -7.46 17.60
CA ALA A 164 11.86 -6.26 16.90
C ALA A 164 12.67 -5.92 15.63
N GLU A 165 13.97 -6.22 15.60
CA GLU A 165 14.84 -5.98 14.45
C GLU A 165 14.60 -6.98 13.32
N ASP A 166 14.39 -8.25 13.67
CA ASP A 166 14.03 -9.32 12.74
C ASP A 166 12.70 -8.97 12.04
N VAL A 167 11.70 -8.49 12.81
CA VAL A 167 10.39 -8.03 12.32
C VAL A 167 10.52 -6.78 11.45
N LYS A 168 11.35 -5.80 11.85
CA LYS A 168 11.63 -4.62 11.04
C LYS A 168 12.32 -5.00 9.72
N GLY A 169 13.28 -5.92 9.76
CA GLY A 169 13.99 -6.41 8.58
C GLY A 169 13.07 -7.17 7.61
N LEU A 170 12.04 -7.86 8.10
CA LEU A 170 11.01 -8.52 7.29
C LEU A 170 10.17 -7.53 6.45
N GLN A 171 10.09 -6.26 6.87
CA GLN A 171 9.33 -5.24 6.13
C GLN A 171 9.83 -5.08 4.70
N THR A 172 11.15 -5.05 4.48
CA THR A 172 11.74 -4.81 3.17
C THR A 172 11.34 -5.88 2.15
N PRO A 173 11.57 -7.19 2.37
CA PRO A 173 11.15 -8.21 1.42
C PRO A 173 9.62 -8.27 1.24
N VAL A 174 8.83 -8.05 2.30
CA VAL A 174 7.35 -7.97 2.19
C VAL A 174 6.93 -6.80 1.30
N ARG A 175 7.57 -5.63 1.46
CA ARG A 175 7.31 -4.44 0.64
C ARG A 175 7.67 -4.68 -0.82
N VAL A 176 8.80 -5.33 -1.10
CA VAL A 176 9.23 -5.64 -2.48
C VAL A 176 8.23 -6.59 -3.14
N ALA A 177 7.81 -7.66 -2.46
CA ALA A 177 6.79 -8.59 -2.95
C ALA A 177 5.43 -7.90 -3.18
N MET A 178 5.03 -7.01 -2.27
CA MET A 178 3.83 -6.17 -2.42
C MET A 178 3.91 -5.28 -3.66
N ILE A 179 5.04 -4.60 -3.90
CA ILE A 179 5.21 -3.72 -5.07
C ILE A 179 5.15 -4.54 -6.37
N ALA A 180 5.79 -5.70 -6.42
CA ALA A 180 5.73 -6.58 -7.59
C ALA A 180 4.27 -7.01 -7.89
N SER A 181 3.53 -7.43 -6.86
CA SER A 181 2.11 -7.77 -6.96
C SER A 181 1.23 -6.58 -7.40
N LEU A 182 1.44 -5.40 -6.83
CA LEU A 182 0.73 -4.18 -7.24
C LEU A 182 1.03 -3.80 -8.70
N SER A 183 2.27 -3.99 -9.15
CA SER A 183 2.64 -3.72 -10.54
C SER A 183 1.88 -4.62 -11.53
N MET A 184 1.60 -5.87 -11.14
CA MET A 184 0.80 -6.81 -11.91
C MET A 184 -0.69 -6.41 -11.90
N ILE A 185 -1.23 -5.97 -10.76
CA ILE A 185 -2.59 -5.43 -10.65
C ILE A 185 -2.75 -4.18 -11.53
N ASP A 186 -1.80 -3.25 -11.45
CA ASP A 186 -1.82 -2.01 -12.24
C ASP A 186 -1.78 -2.29 -13.74
N PHE A 187 -0.98 -3.26 -14.16
CA PHE A 187 -0.97 -3.71 -15.54
C PHE A 187 -2.36 -4.21 -15.98
N HIS A 188 -3.02 -5.06 -15.18
CA HIS A 188 -4.38 -5.54 -15.49
C HIS A 188 -5.41 -4.41 -15.54
N ILE A 189 -5.36 -3.47 -14.59
CA ILE A 189 -6.22 -2.28 -14.58
C ILE A 189 -6.04 -1.47 -15.87
N SER A 190 -4.79 -1.19 -16.25
CA SER A 190 -4.48 -0.46 -17.48
C SER A 190 -5.01 -1.19 -18.72
N ARG A 191 -4.84 -2.52 -18.79
CA ARG A 191 -5.35 -3.34 -19.90
C ARG A 191 -6.87 -3.31 -19.99
N ILE A 192 -7.57 -3.44 -18.86
CA ILE A 192 -9.04 -3.36 -18.81
C ILE A 192 -9.54 -2.00 -19.27
N ASN A 193 -8.93 -0.92 -18.78
CA ASN A 193 -9.33 0.43 -19.16
C ASN A 193 -9.15 0.69 -20.65
N VAL A 194 -8.09 0.14 -21.25
CA VAL A 194 -7.88 0.21 -22.70
C VAL A 194 -8.99 -0.54 -23.42
N ILE A 195 -9.27 -1.80 -23.07
CA ILE A 195 -10.33 -2.61 -23.70
C ILE A 195 -11.71 -1.94 -23.55
N GLN A 196 -12.07 -1.48 -22.35
CA GLN A 196 -13.34 -0.78 -22.12
C GLN A 196 -13.45 0.54 -22.88
N LYS A 197 -12.34 1.24 -23.10
CA LYS A 197 -12.31 2.45 -23.92
C LYS A 197 -12.50 2.10 -25.39
N GLU A 198 -11.84 1.04 -25.87
CA GLU A 198 -12.01 0.50 -27.23
C GLU A 198 -13.48 0.09 -27.47
N ASP A 199 -14.11 -0.64 -26.54
CA ASP A 199 -15.52 -1.07 -26.63
C ASP A 199 -16.50 0.10 -26.65
N LYS A 200 -16.25 1.15 -25.86
CA LYS A 200 -17.10 2.36 -25.85
C LYS A 200 -17.03 3.10 -27.18
N LEU A 201 -15.83 3.20 -27.75
CA LEU A 201 -15.61 3.85 -29.06
C LEU A 201 -16.30 3.07 -30.18
N ALA A 202 -16.22 1.73 -30.16
CA ALA A 202 -16.92 0.88 -31.11
C ALA A 202 -18.46 1.03 -31.03
N LYS A 203 -19.03 1.03 -29.81
CA LYS A 203 -20.48 1.23 -29.61
C LYS A 203 -20.96 2.60 -30.08
N HIS A 204 -20.20 3.65 -29.80
CA HIS A 204 -20.51 4.99 -30.30
C HIS A 204 -20.56 5.03 -31.84
N HIS A 205 -19.65 4.34 -32.52
CA HIS A 205 -19.65 4.26 -33.97
C HIS A 205 -20.88 3.52 -34.52
N GLU A 206 -21.24 2.38 -33.93
CA GLU A 206 -22.45 1.64 -34.33
C GLU A 206 -23.74 2.45 -34.11
N ASP A 207 -23.82 3.22 -33.02
CA ASP A 207 -24.97 4.06 -32.71
C ASP A 207 -25.06 5.29 -33.63
N GLU A 208 -23.92 5.86 -34.05
CA GLU A 208 -23.85 6.93 -35.04
C GLU A 208 -24.26 6.45 -36.44
N GLU A 209 -23.79 5.26 -36.87
CA GLU A 209 -24.18 4.65 -38.16
C GLU A 209 -25.68 4.33 -38.20
N LYS A 210 -26.27 3.89 -37.07
CA LYS A 210 -27.70 3.56 -37.00
C LYS A 210 -28.61 4.77 -36.94
N ASN A 211 -28.19 5.86 -36.28
CA ASN A 211 -29.06 7.02 -36.04
C ASN A 211 -29.00 8.12 -37.10
N ASN A 212 -28.06 8.06 -38.07
CA ASN A 212 -27.96 8.99 -39.21
C ASN A 212 -28.07 10.48 -38.79
N HIS A 213 -27.68 10.81 -37.55
CA HIS A 213 -27.80 12.15 -37.00
C HIS A 213 -26.55 12.93 -37.35
N ASN A 214 -26.70 13.82 -38.32
CA ASN A 214 -25.66 14.70 -38.84
C ASN A 214 -25.44 15.91 -37.90
N GLU A 215 -25.34 15.67 -36.60
CA GLU A 215 -24.96 16.72 -35.64
C GLU A 215 -23.44 16.78 -35.56
N ASN A 216 -22.88 17.74 -36.29
CA ASN A 216 -21.45 18.07 -36.32
C ASN A 216 -20.99 18.62 -34.96
N GLY A 217 -20.83 17.75 -33.97
CA GLY A 217 -20.16 18.05 -32.71
C GLY A 217 -18.65 18.15 -32.90
N ILE A 218 -18.04 19.22 -32.39
CA ILE A 218 -16.58 19.43 -32.39
C ILE A 218 -15.94 18.31 -31.54
N GLY A 219 -15.48 17.25 -32.22
CA GLY A 219 -14.97 16.02 -31.59
C GLY A 219 -15.32 14.75 -32.37
N MET A 220 -16.37 14.78 -33.20
CA MET A 220 -16.85 13.63 -33.98
C MET A 220 -15.82 13.11 -34.97
N HIS A 221 -15.06 14.01 -35.61
CA HIS A 221 -14.02 13.63 -36.57
C HIS A 221 -12.87 12.88 -35.89
N GLN A 222 -12.44 13.31 -34.70
CA GLN A 222 -11.41 12.60 -33.92
C GLN A 222 -11.92 11.26 -33.40
N LEU A 223 -13.19 11.18 -32.99
CA LEU A 223 -13.85 9.94 -32.58
C LEU A 223 -13.94 8.96 -33.75
N LYS A 224 -14.40 9.42 -34.91
CA LYS A 224 -14.51 8.63 -36.14
C LYS A 224 -13.15 8.17 -36.66
N GLU A 225 -12.15 9.04 -36.72
CA GLU A 225 -10.78 8.69 -37.10
C GLU A 225 -10.17 7.67 -36.12
N SER A 226 -10.43 7.84 -34.81
CA SER A 226 -9.99 6.86 -33.81
C SER A 226 -10.74 5.52 -33.91
N SER A 227 -12.01 5.53 -34.29
CA SER A 227 -12.84 4.34 -34.47
C SER A 227 -12.47 3.58 -35.74
N GLU A 228 -12.25 4.28 -36.86
CA GLU A 228 -11.76 3.70 -38.11
C GLU A 228 -10.37 3.08 -37.92
N LEU A 229 -9.48 3.74 -37.15
CA LEU A 229 -8.21 3.13 -36.71
C LEU A 229 -8.44 1.88 -35.86
N LEU A 230 -9.36 1.90 -34.90
CA LEU A 230 -9.64 0.77 -34.01
C LEU A 230 -10.30 -0.42 -34.73
N HIS A 231 -11.23 -0.17 -35.63
CA HIS A 231 -11.87 -1.20 -36.46
C HIS A 231 -10.85 -1.80 -37.43
N ALA A 232 -9.98 -0.97 -38.02
CA ALA A 232 -8.86 -1.46 -38.80
C ALA A 232 -8.00 -2.40 -37.96
N LEU A 233 -7.73 -2.12 -36.68
CA LEU A 233 -6.94 -2.93 -35.74
C LEU A 233 -7.56 -4.31 -35.38
N GLN A 234 -8.86 -4.54 -35.59
CA GLN A 234 -9.63 -5.72 -35.13
C GLN A 234 -9.80 -6.86 -36.17
N SER A 235 -8.87 -7.06 -37.12
CA SER A 235 -9.03 -8.16 -38.09
C SER A 235 -9.14 -9.54 -37.41
N PRO A 236 -10.01 -10.45 -37.91
CA PRO A 236 -10.23 -11.77 -37.30
C PRO A 236 -8.97 -12.65 -37.24
N GLU A 237 -8.03 -12.45 -38.16
CA GLU A 237 -6.70 -13.09 -38.17
C GLU A 237 -5.86 -12.72 -36.93
N ASN A 238 -6.10 -11.54 -36.33
CA ASN A 238 -5.43 -11.12 -35.10
C ASN A 238 -6.01 -11.76 -33.84
N GLY A 239 -7.28 -12.19 -33.87
CA GLY A 239 -7.91 -12.90 -32.75
C GLY A 239 -7.24 -14.24 -32.50
N GLU A 240 -7.04 -15.02 -33.55
CA GLU A 240 -6.38 -16.33 -33.44
C GLU A 240 -4.94 -16.24 -32.92
N VAL A 241 -4.15 -15.27 -33.38
CA VAL A 241 -2.76 -15.10 -32.90
C VAL A 241 -2.73 -14.62 -31.45
N GLN A 242 -3.66 -13.76 -31.05
CA GLN A 242 -3.82 -13.35 -29.65
C GLN A 242 -4.21 -14.52 -28.74
N ASP A 243 -5.13 -15.37 -29.20
CA ASP A 243 -5.56 -16.56 -28.45
C ASP A 243 -4.44 -17.59 -28.32
N ARG A 244 -3.68 -17.84 -29.40
CA ARG A 244 -2.49 -18.71 -29.37
C ARG A 244 -1.43 -18.16 -28.42
N THR A 245 -1.16 -16.85 -28.45
CA THR A 245 -0.20 -16.19 -27.55
C THR A 245 -0.63 -16.29 -26.10
N ARG A 246 -1.92 -16.06 -25.83
CA ARG A 246 -2.51 -16.19 -24.50
C ARG A 246 -2.45 -17.63 -23.98
N ALA A 247 -2.77 -18.60 -24.82
CA ALA A 247 -2.66 -20.03 -24.48
C ALA A 247 -1.20 -20.43 -24.21
N ALA A 248 -0.25 -19.92 -25.01
CA ALA A 248 1.18 -20.12 -24.78
C ALA A 248 1.63 -19.55 -23.44
N LEU A 249 1.20 -18.33 -23.09
CA LEU A 249 1.47 -17.71 -21.79
C LEU A 249 0.83 -18.51 -20.65
N LEU A 250 -0.42 -18.94 -20.79
CA LEU A 250 -1.12 -19.71 -19.77
C LEU A 250 -0.36 -21.00 -19.44
N ASP A 251 0.05 -21.74 -20.48
CA ASP A 251 0.77 -23.00 -20.37
C ASP A 251 2.17 -22.83 -19.74
N THR A 252 2.94 -21.85 -20.24
CA THR A 252 4.33 -21.65 -19.80
C THR A 252 4.46 -20.98 -18.43
N THR A 253 3.47 -20.17 -18.03
CA THR A 253 3.48 -19.46 -16.73
C THR A 253 2.68 -20.18 -15.62
N ALA A 254 1.90 -21.21 -15.94
CA ALA A 254 1.02 -21.90 -14.98
C ALA A 254 1.78 -22.36 -13.73
N ASP A 255 2.91 -23.03 -13.93
CA ASP A 255 3.68 -23.63 -12.85
C ASP A 255 4.31 -22.59 -11.93
N VAL A 256 4.86 -21.50 -12.48
CA VAL A 256 5.43 -20.42 -11.66
C VAL A 256 4.36 -19.64 -10.91
N LEU A 257 3.20 -19.39 -11.53
CA LEU A 257 2.06 -18.76 -10.87
C LEU A 257 1.51 -19.63 -9.74
N GLN A 258 1.50 -20.95 -9.91
CA GLN A 258 1.10 -21.90 -8.88
C GLN A 258 2.14 -21.99 -7.76
N ALA A 259 3.42 -22.06 -8.07
CA ALA A 259 4.50 -22.07 -7.09
C ALA A 259 4.52 -20.78 -6.25
N CYS A 260 4.29 -19.62 -6.86
CA CYS A 260 4.13 -18.34 -6.16
C CYS A 260 2.94 -18.37 -5.19
N SER A 261 1.78 -18.85 -5.65
CA SER A 261 0.55 -18.96 -4.83
C SER A 261 0.75 -19.87 -3.63
N GLN A 262 1.41 -21.02 -3.82
CA GLN A 262 1.75 -21.93 -2.71
C GLN A 262 2.74 -21.28 -1.75
N SER A 263 3.74 -20.56 -2.27
CA SER A 263 4.73 -19.85 -1.46
C SER A 263 4.09 -18.78 -0.57
N ILE A 264 3.15 -17.98 -1.12
CA ILE A 264 2.36 -16.99 -0.36
C ILE A 264 1.68 -17.66 0.85
N LYS A 265 1.04 -18.81 0.64
CA LYS A 265 0.31 -19.53 1.70
C LYS A 265 1.26 -20.02 2.80
N VAL A 266 2.42 -20.58 2.42
CA VAL A 266 3.39 -21.11 3.38
C VAL A 266 4.08 -19.98 4.15
N VAL A 267 4.40 -18.86 3.48
CA VAL A 267 4.91 -17.65 4.14
C VAL A 267 3.90 -17.11 5.15
N ALA A 268 2.63 -16.95 4.75
CA ALA A 268 1.58 -16.49 5.64
C ALA A 268 1.40 -17.44 6.84
N LYS A 269 1.39 -18.76 6.59
CA LYS A 269 1.36 -19.80 7.63
C LYS A 269 2.55 -19.68 8.59
N CYS A 270 3.75 -19.38 8.10
CA CYS A 270 4.95 -19.18 8.93
C CYS A 270 4.83 -17.95 9.82
N ILE A 271 4.47 -16.81 9.24
CA ILE A 271 4.25 -15.58 10.00
C ILE A 271 3.18 -15.82 11.07
N ASN A 272 2.05 -16.43 10.70
CA ASN A 272 0.96 -16.78 11.61
C ASN A 272 1.43 -17.68 12.75
N MET A 273 2.19 -18.75 12.44
CA MET A 273 2.66 -19.71 13.44
C MET A 273 3.67 -19.11 14.43
N VAL A 274 4.53 -18.21 13.96
CA VAL A 274 5.45 -17.45 14.83
C VAL A 274 4.70 -16.38 15.64
N ASN A 275 3.62 -15.84 15.09
CA ASN A 275 2.87 -14.77 15.72
C ASN A 275 1.85 -15.28 16.77
N ASN A 276 1.25 -16.43 16.54
CA ASN A 276 0.23 -17.00 17.40
C ASN A 276 0.80 -17.81 18.56
N ARG A 277 0.02 -17.92 19.64
CA ARG A 277 0.32 -18.76 20.82
C ARG A 277 1.67 -18.47 21.49
N ARG A 278 2.12 -17.20 21.44
CA ARG A 278 3.38 -16.71 22.06
C ARG A 278 3.46 -16.95 23.57
N TRP A 279 2.32 -16.79 24.24
CA TRP A 279 2.19 -16.89 25.71
C TRP A 279 1.73 -18.26 26.18
N VAL A 280 0.72 -18.86 25.51
CA VAL A 280 0.10 -20.13 25.91
C VAL A 280 -0.09 -21.02 24.68
N GLY A 281 0.21 -22.31 24.80
CA GLY A 281 -0.04 -23.31 23.75
C GLY A 281 0.98 -23.29 22.61
N GLN A 282 2.25 -23.02 22.91
CA GLN A 282 3.32 -22.90 21.92
C GLN A 282 3.40 -24.13 21.00
N PRO A 283 3.57 -23.94 19.67
CA PRO A 283 3.77 -25.05 18.75
C PRO A 283 5.04 -25.85 19.10
N SER A 284 5.03 -27.16 18.84
CA SER A 284 6.18 -28.02 19.08
C SER A 284 7.33 -27.66 18.13
N GLN A 285 8.58 -27.99 18.51
CA GLN A 285 9.73 -27.78 17.63
C GLN A 285 9.59 -28.55 16.31
N GLN A 286 9.01 -29.77 16.35
CA GLN A 286 8.72 -30.56 15.16
C GLN A 286 7.84 -29.80 14.15
N SER A 287 6.80 -29.09 14.60
CA SER A 287 5.98 -28.28 13.69
C SER A 287 6.77 -27.13 13.03
N PHE A 288 7.77 -26.56 13.71
CA PHE A 288 8.66 -25.57 13.10
C PHE A 288 9.63 -26.19 12.12
N ASP A 289 10.17 -27.38 12.42
CA ASP A 289 11.11 -28.10 11.55
C ASP A 289 10.39 -28.58 10.26
N GLU A 290 9.17 -29.10 10.39
CA GLU A 290 8.28 -29.44 9.26
C GLU A 290 8.01 -28.24 8.37
N LEU A 291 7.70 -27.08 8.98
CA LEU A 291 7.44 -25.86 8.22
C LEU A 291 8.71 -25.30 7.56
N GLU A 292 9.87 -25.42 8.20
CA GLU A 292 11.15 -25.05 7.60
C GLU A 292 11.44 -25.91 6.36
N GLN A 293 11.19 -27.23 6.44
CA GLN A 293 11.32 -28.13 5.30
C GLN A 293 10.31 -27.80 4.18
N GLU A 294 9.06 -27.49 4.55
CA GLU A 294 8.03 -27.05 3.61
C GLU A 294 8.46 -25.78 2.87
N LEU A 295 8.96 -24.76 3.59
CA LEU A 295 9.47 -23.52 3.03
C LEU A 295 10.63 -23.75 2.05
N ARG A 296 11.61 -24.59 2.42
CA ARG A 296 12.75 -24.95 1.54
C ARG A 296 12.27 -25.61 0.26
N THR A 297 11.37 -26.60 0.39
CA THR A 297 10.80 -27.30 -0.76
C THR A 297 10.07 -26.33 -1.69
N LYS A 298 9.31 -25.37 -1.15
CA LYS A 298 8.61 -24.36 -1.95
C LYS A 298 9.57 -23.37 -2.61
N LEU A 299 10.65 -22.98 -1.94
CA LEU A 299 11.69 -22.14 -2.54
C LEU A 299 12.37 -22.83 -3.74
N ASP A 300 12.76 -24.08 -3.59
CA ASP A 300 13.41 -24.84 -4.67
C ASP A 300 12.46 -25.09 -5.85
N THR A 301 11.19 -25.39 -5.54
CA THR A 301 10.13 -25.51 -6.56
C THR A 301 9.93 -24.19 -7.31
N LEU A 302 9.87 -23.07 -6.58
CA LEU A 302 9.67 -21.74 -7.16
C LEU A 302 10.83 -21.36 -8.09
N ARG A 303 12.08 -21.52 -7.63
CA ARG A 303 13.28 -21.26 -8.45
C ARG A 303 13.29 -22.09 -9.73
N SER A 304 13.05 -23.39 -9.61
CA SER A 304 13.00 -24.30 -10.76
C SER A 304 11.88 -23.92 -11.74
N SER A 305 10.71 -23.53 -11.23
CA SER A 305 9.58 -23.09 -12.06
C SER A 305 9.84 -21.75 -12.75
N ARG A 306 10.51 -20.82 -12.07
CA ARG A 306 10.92 -19.52 -12.63
C ARG A 306 11.93 -19.71 -13.76
N ASP A 307 12.97 -20.52 -13.55
CA ASP A 307 14.02 -20.74 -14.55
C ASP A 307 13.47 -21.38 -15.83
N ARG A 308 12.56 -22.34 -15.66
CA ARG A 308 11.82 -22.93 -16.79
C ARG A 308 10.90 -21.92 -17.47
N CYS A 309 10.21 -21.06 -16.69
CA CYS A 309 9.37 -19.99 -17.24
C CYS A 309 10.19 -19.04 -18.11
N VAL A 310 11.34 -18.54 -17.62
CA VAL A 310 12.23 -17.63 -18.37
C VAL A 310 12.65 -18.23 -19.70
N THR A 311 13.02 -19.51 -19.71
CA THR A 311 13.52 -20.18 -20.92
C THR A 311 12.38 -20.47 -21.91
N ASN A 312 11.30 -21.09 -21.43
CA ASN A 312 10.25 -21.61 -22.30
C ASN A 312 9.26 -20.53 -22.76
N THR A 313 9.00 -19.52 -21.94
CA THR A 313 7.96 -18.51 -22.25
C THR A 313 8.41 -17.60 -23.38
N THR A 314 9.62 -17.02 -23.27
CA THR A 314 10.20 -16.20 -24.33
C THR A 314 10.27 -16.96 -25.66
N GLU A 315 10.78 -18.19 -25.66
CA GLU A 315 10.86 -19.02 -26.87
C GLU A 315 9.48 -19.25 -27.48
N LYS A 316 8.49 -19.65 -26.67
CA LYS A 316 7.14 -19.96 -27.15
C LYS A 316 6.38 -18.73 -27.66
N ILE A 317 6.61 -17.55 -27.08
CA ILE A 317 6.06 -16.28 -27.57
C ILE A 317 6.65 -15.96 -28.94
N LEU A 318 7.96 -16.10 -29.11
CA LEU A 318 8.63 -15.83 -30.39
C LEU A 318 8.20 -16.82 -31.48
N THR A 319 8.09 -18.11 -31.17
CA THR A 319 7.61 -19.11 -32.14
C THR A 319 6.16 -18.86 -32.55
N THR A 320 5.31 -18.38 -31.64
CA THR A 320 3.90 -18.04 -31.96
C THR A 320 3.80 -16.90 -32.95
N HIS A 321 4.82 -16.05 -33.04
CA HIS A 321 4.88 -14.89 -33.94
C HIS A 321 5.95 -15.04 -35.03
N GLN A 322 6.43 -16.26 -35.31
CA GLN A 322 7.51 -16.50 -36.27
C GLN A 322 7.16 -15.97 -37.67
N ASP A 323 5.89 -15.99 -38.05
CA ASP A 323 5.39 -15.52 -39.35
C ASP A 323 5.65 -14.04 -39.61
N LEU A 324 5.96 -13.25 -38.57
CA LEU A 324 6.33 -11.84 -38.67
C LEU A 324 7.75 -11.59 -39.15
N PHE A 325 8.64 -12.55 -38.94
CA PHE A 325 10.06 -12.41 -39.22
C PHE A 325 10.42 -13.13 -40.52
N ASP A 326 11.30 -12.54 -41.30
CA ASP A 326 11.87 -13.20 -42.48
C ASP A 326 13.01 -14.17 -42.08
N ALA A 327 13.61 -14.83 -43.08
CA ALA A 327 14.70 -15.79 -42.85
C ALA A 327 15.97 -15.16 -42.25
N ASN A 328 16.10 -13.83 -42.30
CA ASN A 328 17.22 -13.07 -41.74
C ASN A 328 16.89 -12.50 -40.34
N GLY A 329 15.67 -12.72 -39.83
CA GLY A 329 15.21 -12.18 -38.56
C GLY A 329 14.71 -10.74 -38.63
N GLU A 330 14.52 -10.18 -39.83
CA GLU A 330 13.96 -8.84 -40.03
C GLU A 330 12.43 -8.88 -40.10
N LEU A 331 11.79 -7.79 -39.66
CA LEU A 331 10.33 -7.69 -39.69
C LEU A 331 9.84 -7.57 -41.14
N LYS A 332 8.94 -8.46 -41.57
CA LYS A 332 8.35 -8.38 -42.92
C LYS A 332 7.65 -7.02 -43.11
N SER A 333 7.89 -6.36 -44.25
CA SER A 333 7.49 -4.98 -44.56
C SER A 333 5.98 -4.73 -44.76
N SER A 334 5.10 -5.58 -44.22
CA SER A 334 3.66 -5.30 -44.17
C SER A 334 3.38 -4.28 -43.06
N ILE A 335 3.42 -2.99 -43.45
CA ILE A 335 3.40 -1.82 -42.56
C ILE A 335 2.13 -1.76 -41.66
N GLU A 336 1.00 -2.34 -42.09
CA GLU A 336 -0.26 -2.31 -41.31
C GLU A 336 -0.46 -3.49 -40.36
N SER A 337 -0.03 -4.72 -40.72
CA SER A 337 -0.15 -5.90 -39.85
C SER A 337 1.00 -6.02 -38.84
N GLY A 338 2.20 -5.55 -39.20
CA GLY A 338 3.40 -5.68 -38.36
C GLY A 338 3.32 -4.91 -37.04
N SER A 339 2.77 -3.69 -37.05
CA SER A 339 2.64 -2.86 -35.83
C SER A 339 1.71 -3.48 -34.76
N ARG A 340 0.73 -4.27 -35.18
CA ARG A 340 -0.33 -4.86 -34.32
C ARG A 340 0.14 -6.14 -33.65
N LEU A 341 0.81 -6.98 -34.41
CA LEU A 341 1.38 -8.23 -33.90
C LEU A 341 2.57 -7.95 -32.97
N LEU A 342 3.32 -6.87 -33.21
CA LEU A 342 4.30 -6.35 -32.27
C LEU A 342 3.66 -5.92 -30.93
N ARG A 343 2.46 -5.32 -30.93
CA ARG A 343 1.72 -5.01 -29.69
C ARG A 343 1.40 -6.28 -28.90
N GLY A 344 1.03 -7.38 -29.58
CA GLY A 344 0.78 -8.68 -28.97
C GLY A 344 2.01 -9.24 -28.25
N ILE A 345 3.16 -9.25 -28.95
CA ILE A 345 4.46 -9.67 -28.39
C ILE A 345 4.84 -8.81 -27.18
N VAL A 346 4.76 -7.48 -27.30
CA VAL A 346 5.12 -6.56 -26.20
C VAL A 346 4.25 -6.82 -24.98
N VAL A 347 2.94 -7.00 -25.15
CA VAL A 347 2.02 -7.32 -24.05
C VAL A 347 2.38 -8.66 -23.40
N ALA A 348 2.71 -9.68 -24.20
CA ALA A 348 3.11 -10.99 -23.71
C ALA A 348 4.42 -10.94 -22.90
N MET A 349 5.45 -10.26 -23.42
CA MET A 349 6.73 -10.05 -22.74
C MET A 349 6.56 -9.25 -21.43
N VAL A 350 5.67 -8.25 -21.40
CA VAL A 350 5.38 -7.51 -20.17
C VAL A 350 4.69 -8.42 -19.14
N ILE A 351 3.78 -9.31 -19.55
CA ILE A 351 3.16 -10.28 -18.63
C ILE A 351 4.22 -11.22 -18.06
N GLU A 352 5.07 -11.80 -18.93
CA GLU A 352 6.18 -12.67 -18.54
C GLU A 352 7.09 -11.98 -17.51
N GLU A 353 7.57 -10.77 -17.79
CA GLU A 353 8.42 -9.99 -16.88
C GLU A 353 7.74 -9.73 -15.53
N ARG A 354 6.44 -9.41 -15.52
CA ARG A 354 5.70 -9.17 -14.27
C ARG A 354 5.55 -10.46 -13.45
N VAL A 355 5.36 -11.60 -14.11
CA VAL A 355 5.32 -12.91 -13.45
C VAL A 355 6.68 -13.26 -12.85
N ILE A 356 7.76 -13.12 -13.62
CA ILE A 356 9.14 -13.38 -13.16
C ILE A 356 9.52 -12.44 -12.01
N SER A 357 9.21 -11.15 -12.12
CA SER A 357 9.47 -10.15 -11.08
C SER A 357 8.76 -10.50 -9.77
N THR A 358 7.51 -10.97 -9.86
CA THR A 358 6.73 -11.43 -8.70
C THR A 358 7.33 -12.70 -8.07
N ALA A 359 7.73 -13.67 -8.90
CA ALA A 359 8.41 -14.87 -8.44
C ALA A 359 9.72 -14.56 -7.71
N THR A 360 10.56 -13.71 -8.32
CA THR A 360 11.84 -13.28 -7.75
C THR A 360 11.67 -12.55 -6.42
N ALA A 361 10.65 -11.69 -6.31
CA ALA A 361 10.35 -11.01 -5.05
C ALA A 361 9.89 -11.99 -3.95
N MET A 362 9.11 -13.01 -4.32
CA MET A 362 8.65 -14.05 -3.41
C MET A 362 9.79 -14.98 -2.96
N GLU A 363 10.74 -15.30 -3.84
CA GLU A 363 11.96 -16.04 -3.48
C GLU A 363 12.77 -15.30 -2.43
N LYS A 364 13.02 -14.00 -2.61
CA LYS A 364 13.73 -13.17 -1.61
C LYS A 364 13.02 -13.15 -0.26
N LEU A 365 11.69 -13.14 -0.25
CA LEU A 365 10.89 -13.21 0.97
C LEU A 365 11.03 -14.58 1.66
N LEU A 366 10.94 -15.67 0.89
CA LEU A 366 11.15 -17.03 1.39
C LEU A 366 12.56 -17.22 1.96
N GLU A 367 13.60 -16.77 1.24
CA GLU A 367 15.00 -16.82 1.69
C GLU A 367 15.19 -16.11 3.02
N TYR A 368 14.63 -14.90 3.16
CA TYR A 368 14.73 -14.14 4.39
C TYR A 368 14.02 -14.83 5.56
N ILE A 369 12.83 -15.39 5.34
CA ILE A 369 12.10 -16.13 6.38
C ILE A 369 12.83 -17.41 6.77
N LEU A 370 13.38 -18.15 5.79
CA LEU A 370 14.21 -19.33 6.05
C LEU A 370 15.45 -18.98 6.87
N HIS A 371 16.11 -17.86 6.56
CA HIS A 371 17.23 -17.37 7.35
C HIS A 371 16.82 -17.08 8.81
N LEU A 372 15.67 -16.42 9.02
CA LEU A 372 15.13 -16.18 10.36
C LEU A 372 14.77 -17.47 11.09
N MET A 373 14.16 -18.44 10.41
CA MET A 373 13.79 -19.74 10.97
C MET A 373 15.02 -20.54 11.42
N ALA A 374 16.07 -20.57 10.60
CA ALA A 374 17.32 -21.25 10.92
C ALA A 374 18.05 -20.60 12.10
N THR A 375 18.03 -19.26 12.17
CA THR A 375 18.76 -18.49 13.19
C THR A 375 18.02 -18.44 14.53
N ARG A 376 16.68 -18.37 14.51
CA ARG A 376 15.84 -18.14 15.70
C ARG A 376 15.00 -19.37 16.06
N LYS A 377 15.63 -20.35 16.72
CA LYS A 377 14.96 -21.62 17.09
C LYS A 377 14.15 -21.60 18.38
N THR A 378 14.39 -20.64 19.27
CA THR A 378 13.79 -20.65 20.62
C THR A 378 12.92 -19.42 20.87
N HIS A 379 11.78 -19.60 21.53
CA HIS A 379 10.97 -18.50 22.03
C HIS A 379 11.65 -17.83 23.22
N ARG A 380 11.83 -16.50 23.15
CA ARG A 380 12.43 -15.71 24.22
C ARG A 380 11.61 -14.45 24.48
N ILE A 381 11.85 -13.83 25.62
CA ILE A 381 11.36 -12.49 25.91
C ILE A 381 12.40 -11.51 25.37
N TRP A 382 11.95 -10.57 24.55
CA TRP A 382 12.74 -9.53 23.94
C TRP A 382 12.41 -8.20 24.61
N ILE A 383 13.48 -7.55 25.08
CA ILE A 383 13.43 -6.23 25.72
C ILE A 383 13.73 -5.18 24.64
N PRO A 384 13.16 -3.95 24.74
CA PRO A 384 13.40 -2.89 23.77
C PRO A 384 14.89 -2.67 23.49
N SER A 385 15.31 -2.79 22.22
CA SER A 385 16.72 -2.62 21.83
C SER A 385 17.18 -1.17 21.96
N ARG A 386 16.27 -0.20 21.94
CA ARG A 386 16.57 1.23 21.98
C ARG A 386 15.91 1.96 23.16
N MET A 387 16.15 1.53 24.40
CA MET A 387 15.67 2.26 25.58
C MET A 387 16.17 3.72 25.63
N ARG A 388 17.38 4.02 25.13
CA ARG A 388 17.87 5.41 25.04
C ARG A 388 17.07 6.27 24.05
N TYR A 389 16.64 5.68 22.94
CA TYR A 389 15.72 6.31 21.99
C TYR A 389 14.37 6.61 22.65
N MET A 390 13.85 5.73 23.50
CA MET A 390 12.64 5.99 24.30
C MET A 390 12.78 7.22 25.19
N PHE A 391 13.88 7.32 25.95
CA PHE A 391 14.12 8.46 26.83
C PHE A 391 14.32 9.76 26.05
N ARG A 392 15.11 9.73 24.96
CA ARG A 392 15.27 10.89 24.07
C ARG A 392 13.98 11.26 23.35
N TRP A 393 13.19 10.30 22.88
CA TRP A 393 11.87 10.56 22.30
C TRP A 393 10.90 11.14 23.32
N LEU A 394 10.95 10.73 24.60
CA LEU A 394 10.11 11.32 25.64
C LEU A 394 10.54 12.75 26.00
N LEU A 395 11.85 13.02 25.99
CA LEU A 395 12.45 14.29 26.44
C LEU A 395 12.61 15.33 25.32
N ASP A 396 12.86 14.92 24.08
CA ASP A 396 13.03 15.81 22.93
C ASP A 396 11.71 16.04 22.19
N GLY A 397 11.27 17.30 22.17
CA GLY A 397 10.07 17.74 21.43
C GLY A 397 10.18 17.62 19.90
N ARG A 398 11.41 17.44 19.37
CA ARG A 398 11.70 17.42 17.93
C ARG A 398 11.39 16.10 17.23
N LEU A 399 11.41 14.98 17.94
CA LEU A 399 11.14 13.67 17.36
C LEU A 399 9.64 13.48 17.13
N SER A 400 9.21 13.40 15.87
CA SER A 400 7.78 13.26 15.54
C SER A 400 7.15 12.00 16.15
N VAL A 401 5.89 12.08 16.59
CA VAL A 401 5.08 10.87 16.82
C VAL A 401 4.81 10.29 15.44
N PRO A 402 5.06 8.99 15.19
CA PRO A 402 4.69 8.36 13.94
C PRO A 402 3.15 8.31 13.88
N VAL A 403 2.56 9.35 13.29
CA VAL A 403 1.11 9.43 13.00
C VAL A 403 0.92 8.95 11.57
N SER A 404 -0.17 8.22 11.31
CA SER A 404 -0.59 7.88 9.94
C SER A 404 -0.63 9.14 9.06
N GLY A 405 0.22 9.21 8.04
CA GLY A 405 0.26 10.32 7.08
C GLY A 405 1.51 11.21 7.14
N THR A 406 2.40 11.04 8.13
CA THR A 406 3.72 11.68 8.14
C THR A 406 4.81 10.63 7.93
N THR A 407 5.57 10.77 6.83
CA THR A 407 6.79 10.00 6.62
C THR A 407 7.78 10.39 7.69
N THR A 408 8.09 9.46 8.59
CA THR A 408 9.30 9.54 9.40
C THR A 408 10.44 9.22 8.44
N ASP A 409 11.06 10.25 7.87
CA ASP A 409 12.27 10.07 7.08
C ASP A 409 13.35 9.47 7.98
N ALA A 410 14.12 8.53 7.43
CA ALA A 410 15.29 7.92 8.08
C ALA A 410 16.38 8.96 8.46
N ALA A 411 16.20 10.21 8.05
CA ALA A 411 17.03 11.36 8.40
C ALA A 411 16.83 11.85 9.85
N ASP A 412 15.70 11.51 10.50
CA ASP A 412 15.41 11.88 11.89
C ASP A 412 15.71 10.76 12.91
N ASP A 413 16.40 9.69 12.51
CA ASP A 413 16.87 8.62 13.43
C ASP A 413 18.19 9.08 14.11
N PRO A 414 18.19 9.44 15.41
CA PRO A 414 19.35 10.01 16.09
C PRO A 414 20.50 9.02 16.32
N ASP A 415 20.33 7.74 15.96
CA ASP A 415 21.36 6.70 16.03
C ASP A 415 21.71 6.12 14.63
N ASN A 416 21.27 6.74 13.54
CA ASN A 416 21.72 6.39 12.19
C ASN A 416 23.13 6.98 11.98
N THR A 417 24.15 6.13 11.92
CA THR A 417 25.55 6.55 11.68
C THR A 417 25.83 6.92 10.22
N ALA A 418 24.80 6.96 9.37
CA ALA A 418 24.90 7.51 8.04
C ALA A 418 24.91 9.04 8.12
N ASP A 419 26.02 9.64 7.67
CA ASP A 419 26.24 11.09 7.65
C ASP A 419 25.03 11.82 7.03
N PRO A 420 24.31 12.68 7.77
CA PRO A 420 23.08 13.32 7.29
C PRO A 420 23.30 14.18 6.04
N VAL A 421 24.53 14.62 5.80
CA VAL A 421 24.95 15.38 4.61
C VAL A 421 24.90 14.51 3.34
N LEU A 422 25.26 13.22 3.43
CA LEU A 422 25.30 12.32 2.27
C LEU A 422 23.90 11.91 1.78
N LEU A 423 22.94 11.77 2.70
CA LEU A 423 21.55 11.42 2.34
C LEU A 423 20.79 12.61 1.73
N GLN A 424 21.10 13.83 2.16
CA GLN A 424 20.53 15.05 1.59
C GLN A 424 21.08 15.31 0.18
N ASP A 425 22.37 15.09 -0.05
CA ASP A 425 22.97 15.16 -1.38
C ASP A 425 22.37 14.11 -2.34
N GLN A 426 22.14 12.88 -1.88
CA GLN A 426 21.52 11.83 -2.71
C GLN A 426 20.06 12.12 -3.07
N THR A 427 19.31 12.74 -2.17
CA THR A 427 17.90 13.10 -2.42
C THR A 427 17.77 14.34 -3.31
N GLU A 428 18.67 15.32 -3.19
CA GLU A 428 18.79 16.45 -4.11
C GLU A 428 19.26 16.00 -5.49
N GLU A 429 20.23 15.08 -5.58
CA GLU A 429 20.71 14.56 -6.86
C GLU A 429 19.65 13.69 -7.55
N ALA A 430 18.88 12.90 -6.79
CA ALA A 430 17.72 12.17 -7.30
C ALA A 430 16.61 13.12 -7.80
N HIS A 431 16.33 14.21 -7.07
CA HIS A 431 15.39 15.25 -7.51
C HIS A 431 15.89 15.98 -8.76
N ARG A 432 17.19 16.25 -8.86
CA ARG A 432 17.81 16.86 -10.05
C ARG A 432 17.70 15.93 -11.26
N ARG A 433 17.95 14.64 -11.11
CA ARG A 433 17.79 13.63 -12.18
C ARG A 433 16.33 13.47 -12.62
N LEU A 434 15.38 13.54 -11.68
CA LEU A 434 13.93 13.55 -11.99
C LEU A 434 13.48 14.84 -12.70
N ARG A 435 14.14 15.97 -12.44
CA ARG A 435 13.89 17.23 -13.16
C ARG A 435 14.43 17.20 -14.58
N ILE A 436 15.52 16.47 -14.82
CA ILE A 436 16.10 16.31 -16.15
C ILE A 436 15.28 15.33 -17.00
N SER A 437 14.60 14.34 -16.40
CA SER A 437 13.74 13.39 -17.13
C SER A 437 12.35 13.95 -17.48
N ARG A 438 11.90 15.01 -16.81
CA ARG A 438 10.71 15.79 -17.21
C ARG A 438 11.17 16.95 -18.11
N GLY A 439 11.18 16.69 -19.42
CA GLY A 439 11.63 17.63 -20.45
C GLY A 439 11.15 19.08 -20.28
N TYR A 440 11.99 20.00 -20.75
CA TYR A 440 11.84 21.45 -20.75
C TYR A 440 10.40 21.91 -21.03
N TYR A 441 9.77 22.52 -20.02
CA TYR A 441 8.61 23.38 -20.22
C TYR A 441 9.10 24.69 -20.85
N VAL A 442 8.84 24.87 -22.14
CA VAL A 442 8.98 26.18 -22.79
C VAL A 442 7.87 27.08 -22.26
N LYS A 443 8.25 28.20 -21.66
CA LYS A 443 7.33 29.24 -21.17
C LYS A 443 6.72 29.95 -22.39
N PRO A 444 5.39 30.09 -22.52
CA PRO A 444 4.81 30.91 -23.57
C PRO A 444 5.10 32.39 -23.28
N ARG A 445 5.43 33.12 -24.34
CA ARG A 445 5.64 34.57 -24.35
C ARG A 445 4.32 35.32 -24.31
#